data_AF-A0A846UUF6-F1
#
_entry.id   AF-A0A846UUF6-F1
#
_cell.length_a   1.000
_cell.length_b   1.000
_cell.length_c   1.000
_cell.angle_alpha   90.00
_cell.angle_beta   90.00
_cell.angle_gamma   90.00
#
_symmetry.space_group_name_H-M   'P 1'
#
loop_
_entity.id
_entity.type
_entity.pdbx_description
1 polymer ?
#
loop_
_entity_poly.entity_id
_entity_poly.type
_entity_poly.pdbx_seq_one_letter_code
_entity_poly.pdbx_strand_id
1 'polypeptide(L)'
;MEHMLRSRLAGLLWLVCLCAGRSEADVVILGTRVIFAYRLAAWRLRGHLRKDGGDLWTRAANYHSRTPRHNARYREQLMRRAWRWSQWLRRQFNTHSIDDIRPPSPPADHRIGQPGEANMAGVRNHGDHPAWP
;
A
#
# COMPACT_ATOMS: atom_id res chain seq x y z
N MET A 1 6.94 56.36 28.02
CA MET A 1 6.74 55.74 26.68
C MET A 1 7.69 54.55 26.44
N GLU A 2 8.95 54.62 26.87
CA GLU A 2 9.98 53.56 26.70
C GLU A 2 9.59 52.16 27.24
N HIS A 3 8.95 52.09 28.42
CA HIS A 3 8.60 50.80 29.04
C HIS A 3 7.50 50.02 28.29
N MET A 4 6.53 50.72 27.68
CA MET A 4 5.48 50.08 26.88
C MET A 4 6.01 49.55 25.55
N LEU A 5 7.03 50.21 24.98
CA LEU A 5 7.65 49.78 23.73
C LEU A 5 8.48 48.51 23.93
N ARG A 6 9.22 48.43 25.04
CA ARG A 6 10.03 47.25 25.43
C ARG A 6 9.16 46.03 25.73
N SER A 7 8.03 46.18 26.41
CA SER A 7 7.11 45.06 26.69
C SER A 7 6.42 44.53 25.43
N ARG A 8 6.10 45.39 24.46
CA ARG A 8 5.50 44.98 23.18
C ARG A 8 6.49 44.24 22.28
N LEU A 9 7.74 44.70 22.25
CA LEU A 9 8.81 44.04 21.50
C LEU A 9 9.22 42.70 22.13
N ALA A 10 9.27 42.61 23.47
CA ALA A 10 9.52 41.35 24.16
C ALA A 10 8.39 40.32 23.91
N GLY A 11 7.13 40.76 23.88
CA GLY A 11 5.99 39.89 23.55
C GLY A 11 6.02 39.37 22.12
N LEU A 12 6.39 40.22 21.15
CA LEU A 12 6.58 39.83 19.75
C LEU A 12 7.77 38.88 19.58
N LEU A 13 8.88 39.12 20.27
CA LEU A 13 10.05 38.23 20.26
C LEU A 13 9.71 36.86 20.85
N TRP A 14 8.94 36.82 21.95
CA TRP A 14 8.49 35.59 22.58
C TRP A 14 7.51 34.80 21.68
N LEU A 15 6.59 35.47 21.01
CA LEU A 15 5.67 34.86 20.05
C LEU A 15 6.40 34.32 18.81
N VAL A 16 7.39 35.04 18.28
CA VAL A 16 8.23 34.60 17.16
C VAL A 16 9.10 33.39 17.55
N CYS A 17 9.69 33.36 18.74
CA CYS A 17 10.41 32.19 19.25
C CYS A 17 9.50 30.97 19.49
N LEU A 18 8.25 31.18 19.90
CA LEU A 18 7.26 30.10 20.07
C LEU A 18 6.79 29.53 18.72
N CYS A 19 6.67 30.36 17.69
CA CYS A 19 6.27 29.94 16.34
C CYS A 19 7.41 29.34 15.51
N ALA A 20 8.67 29.74 15.74
CA ALA A 20 9.84 29.23 15.03
C ALA A 20 10.33 27.85 15.53
N GLY A 21 9.73 27.30 16.59
CA GLY A 21 10.15 26.06 17.25
C GLY A 21 9.57 24.75 16.70
N ARG A 22 8.75 24.75 15.64
CA ARG A 22 8.37 23.50 14.95
C ARG A 22 9.51 23.05 14.04
N SER A 23 10.55 22.56 14.67
CA SER A 23 11.73 22.02 13.98
C SER A 23 11.39 20.76 13.20
N GLU A 24 12.15 20.47 12.14
CA GLU A 24 12.06 19.22 11.37
C GLU A 24 12.09 17.95 12.24
N ALA A 25 12.62 18.04 13.46
CA ALA A 25 12.61 16.97 14.45
C ALA A 25 11.18 16.48 14.79
N ASP A 26 10.15 17.32 14.78
CA ASP A 26 8.76 16.88 15.02
C ASP A 26 8.25 15.96 13.89
N VAL A 27 8.60 16.26 12.64
CA VAL A 27 8.26 15.43 11.47
C VAL A 27 9.02 14.10 11.53
N VAL A 28 10.29 14.12 11.95
CA VAL A 28 11.12 12.91 12.11
C VAL A 28 10.68 12.07 13.33
N ILE A 29 10.22 12.68 14.42
CA ILE A 29 9.68 11.99 15.61
C ILE A 29 8.33 11.34 15.29
N LEU A 30 7.45 11.99 14.53
CA LEU A 30 6.24 11.35 13.97
C LEU A 30 6.59 10.23 12.98
N GLY A 31 7.59 10.44 12.13
CA GLY A 31 8.06 9.48 11.15
C GLY A 31 8.62 8.20 11.79
N THR A 32 9.39 8.30 12.86
CA THR A 32 10.01 7.13 13.51
C THR A 32 9.08 6.40 14.47
N ARG A 33 8.23 7.11 15.22
CA ARG A 33 7.35 6.46 16.22
C ARG A 33 6.10 5.84 15.61
N VAL A 34 5.53 6.47 14.57
CA VAL A 34 4.23 6.04 14.02
C VAL A 34 4.42 5.18 12.78
N ILE A 35 5.23 5.60 11.81
CA ILE A 35 5.39 4.87 10.53
C ILE A 35 6.10 3.53 10.74
N PHE A 36 7.10 3.46 11.64
CA PHE A 36 7.84 2.23 11.89
C PHE A 36 6.92 1.09 12.37
N ALA A 37 6.04 1.36 13.33
CA ALA A 37 5.11 0.35 13.86
C ALA A 37 4.18 -0.17 12.76
N TYR A 38 3.63 0.71 11.93
CA TYR A 38 2.77 0.32 10.80
C TYR A 38 3.53 -0.49 9.74
N ARG A 39 4.74 -0.06 9.36
CA ARG A 39 5.58 -0.79 8.39
C ARG A 39 5.95 -2.18 8.91
N LEU A 40 6.33 -2.28 10.18
CA LEU A 40 6.65 -3.56 10.82
C LEU A 40 5.44 -4.49 10.87
N ALA A 41 4.26 -3.96 11.24
CA ALA A 41 3.01 -4.72 11.25
C ALA A 41 2.65 -5.22 9.84
N ALA A 42 2.78 -4.37 8.81
CA ALA A 42 2.55 -4.75 7.43
C ALA A 42 3.51 -5.85 6.95
N TRP A 43 4.79 -5.75 7.32
CA TRP A 43 5.79 -6.79 7.02
C TRP A 43 5.44 -8.13 7.68
N ARG A 44 5.07 -8.11 8.97
CA ARG A 44 4.63 -9.31 9.71
C ARG A 44 3.39 -9.95 9.07
N LEU A 45 2.39 -9.14 8.72
CA LEU A 45 1.17 -9.60 8.06
C LEU A 45 1.47 -10.21 6.68
N ARG A 46 2.32 -9.57 5.87
CA ARG A 46 2.74 -10.13 4.57
C ARG A 46 3.38 -11.50 4.74
N GLY A 47 4.31 -11.64 5.69
CA GLY A 47 4.96 -12.91 5.99
C GLY A 47 3.97 -13.99 6.42
N HIS A 48 3.06 -13.64 7.34
CA HIS A 48 1.99 -14.51 7.82
C HIS A 48 1.08 -14.99 6.67
N LEU A 49 0.55 -14.06 5.86
CA LEU A 49 -0.35 -14.40 4.76
C LEU A 49 0.31 -15.31 3.69
N ARG A 50 1.61 -15.14 3.43
CA ARG A 50 2.33 -15.98 2.46
C ARG A 50 2.54 -17.42 2.93
N LYS A 51 2.70 -17.63 4.24
CA LYS A 51 3.08 -18.93 4.82
C LYS A 51 1.89 -19.70 5.41
N ASP A 52 0.83 -19.00 5.80
CA ASP A 52 -0.34 -19.62 6.40
C ASP A 52 -1.21 -20.34 5.36
N GLY A 53 -1.97 -21.33 5.79
CA GLY A 53 -2.82 -22.16 4.93
C GLY A 53 -4.27 -21.68 4.85
N GLY A 54 -4.95 -22.03 3.75
CA GLY A 54 -6.34 -21.70 3.49
C GLY A 54 -6.54 -20.47 2.59
N ASP A 55 -7.80 -20.05 2.42
CA ASP A 55 -8.13 -18.87 1.63
C ASP A 55 -7.61 -17.57 2.29
N LEU A 56 -7.58 -16.47 1.53
CA LEU A 56 -7.06 -15.18 2.00
C LEU A 56 -7.70 -14.72 3.32
N TRP A 57 -9.02 -14.85 3.46
CA TRP A 57 -9.74 -14.37 4.63
C TRP A 57 -9.49 -15.24 5.85
N THR A 58 -9.40 -16.56 5.65
CA THR A 58 -9.01 -17.50 6.72
C THR A 58 -7.60 -17.22 7.21
N ARG A 59 -6.63 -17.05 6.30
CA ARG A 59 -5.24 -16.70 6.66
C ARG A 59 -5.16 -15.37 7.40
N ALA A 60 -5.89 -14.36 6.94
CA ALA A 60 -5.90 -13.06 7.62
C ALA A 60 -6.51 -13.16 9.03
N ALA A 61 -7.59 -13.93 9.21
CA ALA A 61 -8.21 -14.12 10.52
C ALA A 61 -7.39 -15.01 11.47
N ASN A 62 -6.63 -15.97 10.93
CA ASN A 62 -5.71 -16.81 11.69
C ASN A 62 -4.61 -16.03 12.40
N TYR A 63 -4.30 -14.81 11.93
CA TYR A 63 -3.38 -13.91 12.63
C TYR A 63 -3.88 -13.58 14.05
N HIS A 64 -5.20 -13.50 14.24
CA HIS A 64 -5.80 -13.25 15.55
C HIS A 64 -6.10 -14.55 16.31
N SER A 65 -6.65 -15.56 15.63
CA SER A 65 -6.86 -16.88 16.23
C SER A 65 -7.14 -17.95 15.17
N ARG A 66 -6.57 -19.14 15.35
CA ARG A 66 -6.88 -20.34 14.55
C ARG A 66 -8.08 -21.13 15.09
N THR A 67 -8.58 -20.81 16.28
CA THR A 67 -9.77 -21.47 16.85
C THR A 67 -10.99 -21.12 15.99
N PRO A 68 -11.72 -22.09 15.40
CA PRO A 68 -12.74 -21.83 14.39
C PRO A 68 -13.80 -20.80 14.78
N ARG A 69 -14.31 -20.88 16.03
CA ARG A 69 -15.32 -19.96 16.55
C ARG A 69 -14.84 -18.50 16.60
N HIS A 70 -13.61 -18.26 17.03
CA HIS A 70 -13.03 -16.92 17.12
C HIS A 70 -12.64 -16.40 15.73
N ASN A 71 -12.06 -17.27 14.90
CA ASN A 71 -11.69 -16.97 13.53
C ASN A 71 -12.89 -16.50 12.72
N ALA A 72 -13.99 -17.26 12.73
CA ALA A 72 -15.19 -16.94 11.96
C ALA A 72 -15.74 -15.54 12.33
N ARG A 73 -15.85 -15.25 13.64
CA ARG A 73 -16.32 -13.95 14.13
C ARG A 73 -15.38 -12.79 13.75
N TYR A 74 -14.08 -13.03 13.76
CA TYR A 74 -13.10 -12.01 13.37
C TYR A 74 -13.09 -11.79 11.85
N ARG A 75 -13.13 -12.88 11.07
CA ARG A 75 -13.16 -12.88 9.60
C ARG A 75 -14.33 -12.08 9.05
N GLU A 76 -15.53 -12.29 9.59
CA GLU A 76 -16.72 -11.55 9.20
C GLU A 76 -16.59 -10.04 9.45
N GLN A 77 -16.04 -9.64 10.60
CA GLN A 77 -15.77 -8.23 10.89
C GLN A 77 -14.70 -7.64 9.96
N LEU A 78 -13.65 -8.41 9.66
CA LEU A 78 -12.57 -8.01 8.78
C LEU A 78 -13.10 -7.75 7.36
N MET A 79 -13.91 -8.66 6.82
CA MET A 79 -14.55 -8.50 5.51
C MET A 79 -15.43 -7.24 5.46
N ARG A 80 -16.26 -7.01 6.48
CA ARG A 80 -17.12 -5.81 6.57
C ARG A 80 -16.33 -4.50 6.60
N ARG A 81 -15.18 -4.49 7.26
CA ARG A 81 -14.29 -3.32 7.30
C ARG A 81 -13.56 -3.14 5.97
N ALA A 82 -13.03 -4.23 5.39
CA ALA A 82 -12.36 -4.21 4.10
C ALA A 82 -13.29 -3.69 2.98
N TRP A 83 -14.55 -4.11 2.97
CA TRP A 83 -15.54 -3.58 2.04
C TRP A 83 -15.73 -2.08 2.20
N ARG A 84 -15.95 -1.58 3.43
CA ARG A 84 -16.07 -0.13 3.68
C ARG A 84 -14.83 0.65 3.22
N TRP A 85 -13.64 0.12 3.50
CA TRP A 85 -12.38 0.68 3.04
C TRP A 85 -12.28 0.71 1.51
N SER A 86 -12.68 -0.36 0.82
CA SER A 86 -12.69 -0.40 -0.65
C SER A 86 -13.59 0.68 -1.24
N GLN A 87 -14.78 0.92 -0.65
CA GLN A 87 -15.68 1.97 -1.10
C GLN A 87 -15.10 3.37 -0.85
N TRP A 88 -14.43 3.57 0.28
CA TRP A 88 -13.76 4.84 0.57
C TRP A 88 -12.59 5.09 -0.40
N LEU A 89 -11.75 4.09 -0.64
CA LEU A 89 -10.62 4.18 -1.57
C LEU A 89 -11.07 4.53 -2.99
N ARG A 90 -12.12 3.86 -3.50
CA ARG A 90 -12.67 4.13 -4.83
C ARG A 90 -13.23 5.55 -4.99
N ARG A 91 -13.75 6.14 -3.90
CA ARG A 91 -14.25 7.52 -3.92
C ARG A 91 -13.13 8.55 -3.86
N GLN A 92 -12.06 8.25 -3.13
CA GLN A 92 -10.99 9.20 -2.88
C GLN A 92 -9.90 9.18 -3.95
N PHE A 93 -9.70 8.03 -4.59
CA PHE A 93 -8.65 7.83 -5.57
C PHE A 93 -9.24 7.36 -6.89
N ASN A 94 -8.96 8.10 -7.97
CA ASN A 94 -9.31 7.68 -9.32
C ASN A 94 -8.44 6.48 -9.71
N THR A 95 -8.92 5.29 -9.39
CA THR A 95 -8.16 4.05 -9.56
C THR A 95 -8.38 3.59 -10.99
N HIS A 96 -7.41 3.84 -11.88
CA HIS A 96 -7.45 3.34 -13.25
C HIS A 96 -7.14 1.85 -13.26
N SER A 97 -7.85 1.08 -14.09
CA SER A 97 -7.45 -0.30 -14.36
C SER A 97 -6.15 -0.29 -15.15
N ILE A 98 -5.26 -1.25 -14.92
CA ILE A 98 -4.06 -1.41 -15.76
C ILE A 98 -4.47 -1.68 -17.23
N ASP A 99 -5.65 -2.27 -17.45
CA ASP A 99 -6.21 -2.48 -18.79
C ASP A 99 -6.50 -1.18 -19.53
N ASP A 100 -6.74 -0.07 -18.82
CA ASP A 100 -7.00 1.24 -19.41
C ASP A 100 -5.73 1.84 -20.06
N ILE A 101 -4.54 1.31 -19.73
CA ILE A 101 -3.25 1.75 -20.25
C ILE A 101 -2.81 0.90 -21.44
N ARG A 102 -3.53 -0.19 -21.77
CA ARG A 102 -3.19 -1.02 -22.95
C ARG A 102 -3.36 -0.16 -24.20
N PRO A 103 -2.29 0.11 -24.98
CA PRO A 103 -2.45 0.77 -26.28
C PRO A 103 -3.42 -0.08 -27.13
N PRO A 104 -4.25 0.56 -27.96
CA PRO A 104 -5.23 -0.17 -28.77
C PRO A 104 -4.53 -1.31 -29.49
N SER A 105 -5.11 -2.51 -29.42
CA SER A 105 -4.65 -3.62 -30.22
C SER A 105 -4.58 -3.14 -31.68
N PRO A 106 -3.47 -3.37 -32.40
CA PRO A 106 -3.40 -2.99 -33.80
C PRO A 106 -4.61 -3.58 -34.53
N PRO A 107 -5.25 -2.82 -35.44
CA PRO A 107 -6.46 -3.26 -36.09
C PRO A 107 -6.23 -4.61 -36.77
N ALA A 108 -7.16 -5.53 -36.54
CA ALA A 108 -7.15 -6.85 -37.16
C ALA A 108 -7.57 -6.74 -38.64
N ASP A 109 -6.65 -6.33 -39.50
CA ASP A 109 -6.72 -6.47 -40.96
C ASP A 109 -5.28 -6.38 -41.50
N HIS A 110 -4.65 -7.46 -41.96
CA HIS A 110 -4.90 -7.96 -43.31
C HIS A 110 -4.53 -9.43 -43.48
N ARG A 111 -5.53 -10.19 -43.93
CA ARG A 111 -5.48 -11.57 -44.39
C ARG A 111 -4.57 -11.67 -45.62
N ILE A 112 -3.29 -12.04 -45.43
CA ILE A 112 -2.44 -12.62 -46.50
C ILE A 112 -2.03 -14.03 -46.05
N GLY A 113 -2.66 -15.04 -46.68
CA GLY A 113 -2.13 -16.39 -46.92
C GLY A 113 -1.79 -17.31 -45.74
N GLN A 114 -2.62 -18.32 -45.49
CA GLN A 114 -2.12 -19.64 -45.07
C GLN A 114 -1.78 -20.48 -46.33
N PRO A 115 -1.07 -21.62 -46.28
CA PRO A 115 -0.04 -22.09 -45.33
C PRO A 115 1.26 -22.51 -46.07
N GLY A 116 2.38 -22.59 -45.36
CA GLY A 116 3.63 -23.17 -45.87
C GLY A 116 4.41 -23.83 -44.75
N GLU A 117 4.41 -25.16 -44.76
CA GLU A 117 5.21 -26.01 -43.88
C GLU A 117 6.70 -25.69 -44.00
N ALA A 118 7.35 -25.38 -42.87
CA ALA A 118 8.76 -25.68 -42.66
C ALA A 118 9.09 -25.68 -41.15
N ASN A 119 9.28 -26.89 -40.64
CA ASN A 119 9.98 -27.26 -39.41
C ASN A 119 11.17 -26.34 -39.07
N MET A 120 11.22 -25.81 -37.85
CA MET A 120 12.48 -25.68 -37.10
C MET A 120 12.20 -25.92 -35.61
N ALA A 121 12.65 -27.08 -35.17
CA ALA A 121 12.67 -27.49 -33.78
C ALA A 121 13.53 -26.55 -32.92
N GLY A 122 13.10 -26.37 -31.67
CA GLY A 122 14.00 -26.05 -30.56
C GLY A 122 13.94 -24.62 -30.03
N VAL A 123 12.90 -24.29 -29.26
CA VAL A 123 13.06 -23.33 -28.14
C VAL A 123 12.37 -23.90 -26.91
N ARG A 124 13.21 -24.26 -25.93
CA ARG A 124 12.84 -24.84 -24.63
C ARG A 124 12.12 -23.79 -23.78
N ASN A 125 11.08 -24.21 -23.07
CA ASN A 125 10.50 -23.46 -21.96
C ASN A 125 11.53 -23.30 -20.84
N HIS A 126 12.06 -22.09 -20.63
CA HIS A 126 12.70 -21.73 -19.38
C HIS A 126 11.65 -21.15 -18.43
N GLY A 127 11.08 -22.02 -17.60
CA GLY A 127 10.86 -21.64 -16.22
C GLY A 127 12.23 -21.43 -15.60
N ASP A 128 12.43 -20.30 -14.93
CA ASP A 128 13.37 -20.05 -13.82
C ASP A 128 13.39 -18.53 -13.56
N HIS A 129 12.55 -18.07 -12.63
CA HIS A 129 12.75 -16.76 -11.99
C HIS A 129 13.37 -16.98 -10.61
N PRO A 130 14.50 -16.32 -10.29
CA PRO A 130 15.21 -16.57 -9.04
C PRO A 130 14.42 -16.07 -7.83
N ALA A 131 14.36 -16.91 -6.81
CA ALA A 131 14.09 -16.47 -5.45
C ALA A 131 15.26 -15.57 -4.99
N TRP A 132 14.98 -14.30 -4.73
CA TRP A 132 15.94 -13.36 -4.15
C TRP A 132 15.99 -13.50 -2.61
N PRO A 133 17.15 -13.20 -2.00
CA PRO A 133 17.54 -13.60 -0.64
C PRO A 133 16.70 -13.00 0.49
#